data_AF-A0A4U8T1A8-F1
#
_entry.id   AF-A0A4U8T1A8-F1
#
_cell.length_a   1.000
_cell.length_b   1.000
_cell.length_c   1.000
_cell.angle_alpha   90.00
_cell.angle_beta   90.00
_cell.angle_gamma   90.00
#
_symmetry.space_group_name_H-M   'P 1'
#
loop_
_entity.id
_entity.type
_entity.pdbx_description
1 polymer ?
#
loop_
_entity_poly.entity_id
_entity_poly.type
_entity_poly.pdbx_seq_one_letter_code
_entity_poly.pdbx_strand_id
1 'polypeptide(L)' 'MNTEMIAVMLGVSLVLGLFGLLAFIWGLKNGQFDDANKMMQGVLFDSVEDLNLAAKAEKKHKNKEQE' A
#
# COMPACT_ATOMS: atom_id res chain seq x y z
N MET A 1 -6.74 -28.60 -34.30
CA MET A 1 -6.27 -27.54 -33.39
C MET A 1 -4.81 -27.28 -33.70
N ASN A 2 -4.38 -26.02 -33.80
CA ASN A 2 -3.00 -25.70 -34.18
C ASN A 2 -2.10 -25.71 -32.94
N THR A 3 -1.26 -26.73 -32.80
CA THR A 3 -0.31 -26.88 -31.69
C THR A 3 0.60 -25.66 -31.54
N GLU A 4 1.02 -25.06 -32.66
CA GLU A 4 1.80 -23.83 -32.70
C GLU A 4 1.12 -22.67 -31.95
N MET A 5 -0.19 -22.54 -32.10
CA MET A 5 -0.96 -21.49 -31.43
C MET A 5 -1.01 -21.72 -29.92
N ILE A 6 -1.18 -22.98 -29.50
CA ILE A 6 -1.16 -23.35 -28.08
C ILE A 6 0.21 -23.07 -27.47
N ALA A 7 1.30 -23.38 -28.17
CA ALA A 7 2.66 -23.11 -27.71
C ALA A 7 2.91 -21.60 -27.51
N VAL A 8 2.45 -20.75 -28.45
CA VAL A 8 2.55 -19.29 -28.30
C VAL A 8 1.72 -18.79 -27.11
N MET A 9 0.48 -19.26 -26.94
CA MET A 9 -0.36 -18.86 -25.81
C MET A 9 0.25 -19.23 -24.45
N LEU A 10 0.86 -20.43 -24.36
CA LEU A 10 1.58 -20.86 -23.17
C LEU A 10 2.85 -20.04 -22.92
N GLY A 11 3.63 -19.75 -23.96
CA GLY A 11 4.82 -18.92 -23.84
C GLY A 11 4.51 -17.51 -23.35
N VAL A 12 3.50 -16.87 -23.96
CA VAL A 12 3.07 -15.51 -23.58
C VAL A 12 2.52 -15.47 -22.15
N SER A 13 1.71 -16.45 -21.74
CA SER A 13 1.16 -16.48 -20.38
C SER A 13 2.25 -16.68 -19.32
N LEU A 14 3.24 -17.53 -19.59
CA LEU A 14 4.38 -17.74 -18.70
C LEU A 14 5.21 -16.45 -18.53
N VAL A 15 5.49 -15.77 -19.65
CA VAL A 15 6.25 -14.51 -19.64
C VAL A 15 5.51 -13.42 -18.89
N LEU A 16 4.20 -13.26 -19.12
CA LEU A 16 3.38 -12.28 -18.40
C LEU A 16 3.31 -12.60 -16.90
N GLY A 17 3.17 -13.88 -16.53
CA GLY A 17 3.21 -14.33 -15.14
C GLY A 17 4.54 -14.02 -14.47
N LEU A 18 5.66 -14.29 -15.15
CA LEU A 18 7.01 -13.96 -14.66
C LEU A 18 7.21 -12.45 -14.52
N PHE A 19 6.76 -11.65 -15.49
CA PHE A 19 6.81 -10.19 -15.40
C PHE A 19 6.02 -9.68 -14.19
N GLY A 20 4.81 -10.19 -13.98
CA GLY A 20 3.99 -9.85 -12.82
C GLY A 20 4.68 -10.22 -11.50
N LEU A 21 5.29 -11.40 -11.43
CA LEU A 21 6.04 -11.85 -10.24
C LEU A 21 7.26 -10.96 -9.96
N LEU A 22 8.04 -10.60 -10.99
CA LEU A 22 9.19 -9.71 -10.85
C LEU A 22 8.76 -8.31 -10.40
N ALA A 23 7.69 -7.78 -10.98
CA ALA A 23 7.12 -6.49 -10.57
C ALA A 23 6.61 -6.53 -9.12
N PHE A 24 5.99 -7.64 -8.70
CA PHE A 24 5.53 -7.83 -7.33
C PHE A 24 6.68 -7.88 -6.33
N ILE A 25 7.74 -8.66 -6.61
CA ILE A 25 8.93 -8.73 -5.76
C ILE A 25 9.64 -7.37 -5.68
N TRP A 26 9.72 -6.64 -6.80
CA TRP A 26 10.25 -5.28 -6.82
C TRP A 26 9.41 -4.32 -5.96
N GLY A 27 8.08 -4.40 -6.06
CA GLY A 27 7.16 -3.61 -5.23
C GLY A 27 7.29 -3.90 -3.73
N LEU A 28 7.49 -5.16 -3.35
CA LEU A 28 7.80 -5.55 -1.96
C LEU A 28 9.11 -4.94 -1.48
N LYS A 29 10.18 -5.03 -2.28
CA LYS A 29 11.48 -4.45 -1.93
C LYS A 29 11.44 -2.92 -1.83
N ASN A 30 10.61 -2.28 -2.66
CA ASN A 30 10.46 -0.82 -2.69
C ASN A 30 9.47 -0.29 -1.63
N GLY A 31 8.89 -1.16 -0.80
CA GLY A 31 7.97 -0.74 0.26
C GLY A 31 6.61 -0.24 -0.26
N GLN A 32 6.20 -0.63 -1.48
CA GLN A 32 4.92 -0.20 -2.05
C GLN A 32 3.69 -0.67 -1.25
N PHE A 33 3.89 -1.63 -0.34
CA PHE A 33 2.85 -2.19 0.53
C PHE A 33 2.93 -1.69 1.99
N ASP A 34 3.90 -0.83 2.32
CA ASP A 34 4.12 -0.38 3.70
C ASP A 34 3.06 0.62 4.19
N ASP A 35 2.29 1.24 3.28
CA ASP A 35 1.22 2.18 3.63
C ASP A 35 0.08 1.51 4.43
N ALA A 36 -0.16 0.21 4.22
CA ALA A 36 -1.13 -0.56 5.00
C ALA A 36 -0.68 -0.74 6.46
N ASN A 37 0.62 -0.93 6.69
CA ASN A 37 1.18 -1.04 8.04
C ASN A 37 1.07 0.28 8.79
N LYS A 38 1.31 1.41 8.11
CA LYS A 38 1.25 2.74 8.70
C LYS A 38 -0.14 3.09 9.24
N MET A 39 -1.22 2.73 8.52
CA MET A 39 -2.59 2.96 9.00
C MET A 39 -2.93 2.10 10.22
N MET A 40 -2.49 0.84 10.24
CA MET A 40 -2.73 -0.06 11.37
C MET A 40 -1.98 0.41 12.62
N GLN A 41 -0.75 0.93 12.46
CA GLN A 41 0.09 1.33 13.59
C GLN A 41 -0.48 2.52 14.36
N GLY A 42 -1.06 3.51 13.67
CA GLY A 42 -1.71 4.65 14.33
C GLY A 42 -2.94 4.27 15.15
N VAL A 43 -3.75 3.31 14.68
CA VAL A 43 -4.96 2.88 15.40
C VAL A 43 -4.63 1.94 16.56
N LEU A 44 -3.64 1.07 16.40
CA LEU A 44 -3.36 0.00 17.37
C LEU A 44 -2.42 0.42 18.50
N PHE A 45 -1.53 1.40 18.27
CA PHE A 45 -0.48 1.78 19.23
C PHE A 45 -0.59 3.20 19.77
N ASP A 46 -1.60 4.00 19.38
CA ASP A 46 -1.80 5.32 19.96
C ASP A 46 -2.18 5.21 21.45
N SER A 47 -1.43 5.91 22.30
CA SER A 47 -1.78 6.03 23.71
C SER A 47 -2.92 7.03 23.92
N VAL A 48 -3.60 6.95 25.06
CA VAL A 48 -4.63 7.94 25.44
C VAL A 48 -4.05 9.36 25.48
N GLU A 49 -2.77 9.50 25.78
CA GLU A 49 -2.07 10.78 25.79
C GLU A 49 -1.87 11.34 24.37
N ASP A 50 -1.47 10.50 23.41
CA ASP A 50 -1.30 10.86 22.00
C ASP A 50 -2.62 11.32 21.37
N LEU A 51 -3.71 10.59 21.63
CA LEU A 51 -5.06 10.95 21.17
C LEU A 51 -5.51 12.30 21.73
N ASN A 52 -5.22 12.57 23.00
CA ASN A 52 -5.57 13.84 23.65
C ASN A 52 -4.73 15.02 23.12
N LEU A 53 -3.46 14.78 22.79
CA LEU A 53 -2.58 15.77 22.15
C LEU A 53 -3.07 16.12 20.73
N ALA A 54 -3.42 15.12 19.93
CA ALA A 54 -3.99 15.30 18.60
C ALA A 54 -5.30 16.11 18.64
N ALA A 55 -6.22 15.76 19.55
CA ALA A 55 -7.48 16.49 19.73
C ALA A 55 -7.27 17.95 20.17
N LYS A 56 -6.26 18.23 21.01
CA LYS A 56 -5.92 19.59 21.41
C LYS A 56 -5.30 20.38 20.25
N ALA A 57 -4.47 19.75 19.43
CA ALA A 57 -3.87 20.37 18.24
C ALA A 57 -4.94 20.76 17.20
N GLU A 58 -5.91 19.90 16.93
CA GLU A 58 -7.04 20.21 16.04
C GLU A 58 -7.88 21.38 16.56
N LYS A 59 -8.22 21.40 17.86
CA LYS A 59 -8.96 22.52 18.47
C LYS A 59 -8.20 23.84 18.35
N LYS A 60 -6.88 23.81 18.53
CA LYS A 60 -6.02 24.99 18.37
C LYS A 60 -5.97 25.49 16.93
N HIS A 61 -5.96 24.60 15.94
CA HIS A 61 -6.03 24.97 14.52
C HIS A 61 -7.38 25.60 14.16
N LYS A 62 -8.50 24.98 14.59
CA LYS A 62 -9.85 25.53 14.35
C LYS A 62 -10.04 26.91 14.98
N ASN A 63 -9.53 27.13 16.19
CA ASN A 63 -9.64 28.44 16.84
C ASN A 63 -8.83 29.52 16.12
N LYS A 64 -7.70 29.17 15.50
CA LYS A 64 -6.86 30.11 14.73
C LYS A 64 -7.41 30.43 13.34
N GLU A 65 -8.21 29.54 12.76
CA GLU A 65 -8.91 29.79 11.49
C GLU A 65 -10.23 30.56 11.69
N GLN A 66 -10.72 30.63 12.93
CA GLN A 66 -11.93 31.37 13.31
C GLN A 66 -11.65 32.77 13.88
N GLU A 67 -10.37 33.11 14.11
CA GLU A 67 -9.88 34.49 14.31
C GLU A 67 -9.52 35.14 12.97
#